data_AF-A0A1F7MI77-F1
#
_entry.id   AF-A0A1F7MI77-F1
#
_cell.length_a   1.000
_cell.length_b   1.000
_cell.length_c   1.000
_cell.angle_alpha   90.00
_cell.angle_beta   90.00
_cell.angle_gamma   90.00
#
_symmetry.space_group_name_H-M   'P 1'
#
loop_
_entity.id
_entity.type
_entity.pdbx_description
1 polymer ?
#
loop_
_entity_poly.entity_id
_entity_poly.type
_entity_poly.pdbx_seq_one_letter_code
_entity_poly.pdbx_strand_id
1 'polypeptide(L)' 'MATMPAAPALPAADYHGAVSAFKRRLIETTLHQTCGNRTHAARALGLQRTYLLRLIRELGVAAPPPPPRRRSHAA' A
#
# COMPACT_ATOMS: atom_id res chain seq x y z
N MET A 1 21.17 7.31 39.80
CA MET A 1 20.38 8.14 38.87
C MET A 1 20.11 7.32 37.62
N ALA A 2 18.91 6.75 37.47
CA ALA A 2 18.55 5.95 36.29
C ALA A 2 17.85 6.87 35.27
N THR A 3 18.52 7.14 34.15
CA THR A 3 17.89 7.82 33.02
C THR A 3 16.97 6.81 32.33
N MET A 4 15.67 7.10 32.28
CA MET A 4 14.73 6.30 31.48
C MET A 4 14.90 6.72 30.02
N PRO A 5 14.99 5.79 29.06
CA PRO A 5 15.08 6.17 27.66
C PRO A 5 13.76 6.83 27.27
N ALA A 6 13.85 8.03 26.70
CA ALA A 6 12.72 8.75 26.18
C ALA A 6 11.99 7.84 25.18
N ALA A 7 10.78 7.40 25.55
CA ALA A 7 9.89 6.72 24.64
C ALA A 7 9.70 7.63 23.41
N PRO A 8 9.85 7.12 22.18
CA PRO A 8 9.72 7.95 21.01
C PRO A 8 8.29 8.50 21.03
N ALA A 9 8.17 9.83 21.11
CA ALA A 9 6.94 10.53 20.90
C ALA A 9 6.49 10.20 19.47
N LEU A 10 5.71 9.12 19.33
CA LEU A 10 5.01 8.83 18.11
C LEU A 10 4.21 10.10 17.82
N PRO A 11 4.43 10.76 16.66
CA PRO A 11 3.63 11.91 16.31
C PRO A 11 2.18 11.45 16.45
N ALA A 12 1.36 12.20 17.19
CA ALA A 12 -0.03 11.89 17.41
C ALA A 12 -0.67 11.68 16.04
N ALA A 13 -0.73 10.43 15.60
CA ALA A 13 -1.22 10.11 14.29
C ALA A 13 -2.71 10.32 14.42
N ASP A 14 -3.18 11.47 13.93
CA ASP A 14 -4.60 11.73 13.80
C ASP A 14 -5.27 10.49 13.21
N TYR A 15 -6.52 10.23 13.58
CA TYR A 15 -7.24 9.04 13.13
C TYR A 15 -7.06 8.79 11.61
N HIS A 16 -7.10 9.85 10.81
CA HIS A 16 -6.82 9.81 9.37
C HIS A 16 -5.41 9.33 9.01
N GLY A 17 -4.38 9.75 9.74
CA GLY A 17 -3.00 9.30 9.57
C GLY A 17 -2.82 7.83 9.93
N ALA A 18 -3.38 7.40 11.07
CA ALA A 18 -3.34 6.00 11.49
C ALA A 18 -4.07 5.07 10.49
N VAL A 19 -5.25 5.47 10.03
CA VAL A 19 -6.02 4.75 9.01
C VAL A 19 -5.28 4.73 7.66
N SER A 20 -4.65 5.84 7.27
CA SER A 20 -3.87 5.91 6.03
C SER A 20 -2.66 4.99 6.07
N ALA A 21 -1.94 4.95 7.19
CA ALA A 21 -0.81 4.05 7.40
C ALA A 21 -1.23 2.57 7.40
N PHE A 22 -2.36 2.25 8.05
CA PHE A 22 -2.94 0.91 8.01
C PHE A 22 -3.31 0.48 6.58
N LYS A 23 -4.06 1.32 5.86
CA LYS A 23 -4.44 1.06 4.46
C LYS A 23 -3.23 0.85 3.57
N ARG A 24 -2.19 1.68 3.74
CA ARG A 24 -0.93 1.55 3.00
C ARG A 24 -0.27 0.20 3.24
N ARG A 25 -0.08 -0.21 4.50
CA ARG A 25 0.53 -1.50 4.84
C ARG A 25 -0.29 -2.67 4.29
N LEU A 26 -1.62 -2.62 4.41
CA LEU A 26 -2.50 -3.66 3.89
C LEU A 26 -2.36 -3.83 2.37
N ILE A 27 -2.36 -2.72 1.63
CA ILE A 27 -2.19 -2.72 0.17
C ILE A 27 -0.81 -3.26 -0.19
N GLU A 28 0.24 -2.82 0.51
CA GLU A 28 1.62 -3.25 0.29
C GLU A 28 1.78 -4.76 0.50
N THR A 29 1.33 -5.30 1.64
CA THR A 29 1.36 -6.74 1.92
C THR A 29 0.61 -7.55 0.85
N THR A 30 -0.57 -7.09 0.44
CA THR A 30 -1.35 -7.78 -0.60
C THR A 30 -0.65 -7.74 -1.95
N LEU A 31 -0.03 -6.61 -2.31
CA LEU A 31 0.75 -6.51 -3.55
C LEU A 31 1.97 -7.43 -3.52
N HIS A 32 2.64 -7.56 -2.38
CA HIS A 32 3.73 -8.53 -2.21
C HIS A 32 3.24 -9.98 -2.33
N GLN A 33 2.14 -10.34 -1.68
CA GLN A 33 1.54 -11.68 -1.78
C GLN A 33 1.09 -12.03 -3.21
N THR A 34 0.70 -11.03 -3.99
CA THR A 34 0.24 -11.21 -5.38
C THR A 34 1.34 -10.95 -6.42
N CYS A 35 2.61 -10.89 -6.00
CA CYS A 35 3.77 -10.65 -6.86
C CYS A 35 3.62 -9.41 -7.76
N GLY A 36 3.02 -8.33 -7.24
CA GLY A 36 2.78 -7.08 -7.97
C GLY A 36 1.61 -7.13 -8.97
N ASN A 37 0.83 -8.21 -9.02
CA ASN A 37 -0.35 -8.30 -9.87
C ASN A 37 -1.52 -7.49 -9.28
N ARG A 38 -1.58 -6.21 -9.64
CA ARG A 38 -2.60 -5.25 -9.16
C ARG A 38 -4.04 -5.68 -9.39
N THR A 39 -4.32 -6.46 -10.44
CA THR A 39 -5.68 -6.96 -10.68
C THR A 39 -6.03 -8.05 -9.66
N HIS A 40 -5.07 -8.91 -9.35
CA HIS A 40 -5.23 -9.95 -8.35
C HIS A 40 -5.27 -9.36 -6.94
N ALA A 41 -4.42 -8.36 -6.64
CA ALA A 41 -4.46 -7.64 -5.36
C ALA A 41 -5.81 -6.95 -5.12
N ALA A 42 -6.36 -6.30 -6.15
CA ALA A 42 -7.68 -5.67 -6.07
C ALA A 42 -8.77 -6.70 -5.76
N ARG A 43 -8.76 -7.85 -6.47
CA ARG A 43 -9.70 -8.95 -6.21
C ARG A 43 -9.55 -9.54 -4.81
N ALA A 44 -8.32 -9.75 -4.34
CA ALA A 44 -8.05 -10.28 -3.00
C ALA A 44 -8.54 -9.34 -1.90
N LEU A 45 -8.49 -8.02 -2.13
CA LEU A 45 -9.03 -7.01 -1.23
C LEU A 45 -10.54 -6.77 -1.40
N GLY A 46 -11.20 -7.41 -2.37
CA GLY A 46 -12.60 -7.13 -2.71
C GLY A 46 -12.83 -5.72 -3.27
N LEU A 47 -11.77 -5.06 -3.75
CA LEU A 47 -11.83 -3.70 -4.26
C LEU A 47 -11.87 -3.69 -5.79
N GLN A 48 -12.50 -2.65 -6.34
CA GLN A 48 -12.40 -2.38 -7.77
C GLN A 48 -10.97 -1.96 -8.12
N ARG A 49 -10.44 -2.47 -9.23
CA ARG A 49 -9.05 -2.18 -9.66
C ARG A 49 -8.77 -0.68 -9.80
N THR A 50 -9.73 0.08 -10.31
CA THR A 50 -9.65 1.54 -10.45
C THR A 50 -9.52 2.23 -9.09
N TYR A 51 -10.28 1.76 -8.10
CA TYR A 51 -10.22 2.28 -6.74
C TYR A 51 -8.89 1.93 -6.06
N LEU A 52 -8.36 0.72 -6.24
CA LEU A 52 -7.02 0.35 -5.73
C LEU A 52 -5.93 1.26 -6.31
N LEU A 53 -5.97 1.54 -7.62
CA LEU A 53 -5.01 2.45 -8.27
C LEU A 53 -5.11 3.87 -7.71
N ARG A 54 -6.34 4.33 -7.43
CA ARG A 54 -6.57 5.63 -6.78
C ARG A 54 -5.97 5.66 -5.38
N LEU A 55 -6.25 4.65 -4.56
CA LEU A 55 -5.68 4.47 -3.21
C LEU A 55 -4.15 4.45 -3.21
N ILE A 56 -3.51 3.76 -4.15
CA ILE A 56 -2.05 3.72 -4.26
C ILE A 56 -1.47 5.12 -4.49
N ARG A 57 -2.13 5.93 -5.33
CA ARG A 57 -1.72 7.32 -5.60
C ARG A 57 -1.99 8.24 -4.42
N GLU A 58 -3.17 8.14 -3.81
CA GLU A 58 -3.57 8.97 -2.66
C GLU A 58 -2.73 8.67 -1.40
N LEU A 59 -2.36 7.41 -1.16
CA LEU A 59 -1.62 6.99 0.03
C LEU A 59 -0.10 6.92 -0.19
N GLY A 60 0.39 7.20 -1.41
CA GLY A 60 1.81 7.12 -1.75
C GLY A 60 2.42 5.74 -1.48
N VAL A 61 1.66 4.67 -1.71
CA VAL A 61 2.15 3.30 -1.48
C VAL A 61 3.25 3.02 -2.51
N ALA A 62 4.44 2.64 -2.04
CA ALA A 62 5.53 2.15 -2.87
C ALA A 62 5.18 0.75 -3.40
N ALA A 63 4.15 0.67 -4.25
CA ALA A 63 3.82 -0.55 -4.95
C ALA A 63 5.01 -0.92 -5.84
N PRO A 64 5.57 -2.14 -5.74
CA PRO A 64 6.62 -2.57 -6.65
C PRO A 64 6.16 -2.31 -8.10
N PRO A 65 7.05 -1.84 -8.98
CA PRO A 65 6.70 -1.54 -10.37
C PRO A 65 5.99 -2.77 -10.95
N PRO A 66 4.87 -2.57 -11.67
CA PRO A 66 4.16 -3.71 -12.21
C PRO A 66 5.13 -4.42 -13.17
N PRO A 67 5.10 -5.76 -13.27
CA PRO A 67 5.86 -6.43 -14.30
C PRO A 67 5.53 -5.79 -15.65
N PRO A 68 6.52 -5.53 -16.51
CA PRO A 68 6.30 -4.86 -17.78
C PRO A 68 5.22 -5.62 -18.52
N ARG A 69 4.08 -4.95 -18.74
CA ARG A 69 3.01 -5.51 -19.56
C ARG A 69 3.62 -5.67 -20.94
N ARG A 70 3.88 -6.92 -21.33
CA ARG A 70 4.23 -7.27 -22.71
C ARG A 70 3.07 -6.77 -23.55
N ARG A 71 3.23 -5.58 -24.12
CA ARG A 71 2.24 -4.95 -24.96
C ARG A 71 2.25 -5.78 -26.22
N SER A 72 1.38 -6.78 -26.26
CA SER A 72 1.07 -7.50 -27.49
C SER A 72 0.38 -6.51 -28.41
N HIS A 73 1.17 -5.70 -29.09
CA HIS A 73 0.78 -5.15 -30.37
C HIS A 73 0.75 -6.33 -31.33
N ALA A 74 -0.45 -6.90 -31.49
CA ALA A 74 -0.74 -7.84 -32.55
C ALA A 74 -1.43 -7.07 -33.68
N ALA A 75 -0.80 -7.16 -34.85
CA ALA A 75 -1.27 -6.88 -36.21
C ALA A 75 -1.81 -5.46 -36.51
#